data_AF-A0A0E3Q4R7-F1
#
_entry.id   AF-A0A0E3Q4R7-F1
#
_cell.length_a   1.000
_cell.length_b   1.000
_cell.length_c   1.000
_cell.angle_alpha   90.00
_cell.angle_beta   90.00
_cell.angle_gamma   90.00
#
_symmetry.space_group_name_H-M   'P 1'
#
loop_
_entity.id
_entity.type
_entity.pdbx_description
1 polymer ?
#
loop_
_entity_poly.entity_id
_entity_poly.type
_entity_poly.pdbx_seq_one_letter_code
_entity_poly.pdbx_strand_id
1 'polypeptide(L)'
;MDLEDTLLMMPGPVTVTPRVLRAVSKPMSNHRSAEFAGIYTDCGEILSSVFQTKNDIFVLSDSGTAGMKAAVGSLDGSGDKVIPIENGKFGERFKDIAAIYADVVPVVFYEGSHKC
;
A
#
# COMPACT_ATOMS: atom_id res chain seq x y z
N MET A 1 -15.12 -22.49 13.14
CA MET A 1 -14.77 -21.07 13.27
C MET A 1 -15.87 -20.32 12.56
N ASP A 2 -16.62 -19.49 13.28
CA ASP A 2 -17.64 -18.65 12.65
C ASP A 2 -16.95 -17.44 12.03
N LEU A 3 -16.88 -17.42 10.69
CA LEU A 3 -16.19 -16.38 9.96
C LEU A 3 -16.97 -15.06 9.94
N GLU A 4 -18.27 -15.07 10.23
CA GLU A 4 -19.13 -13.88 10.14
C GLU A 4 -19.08 -13.04 11.42
N ASP A 5 -19.00 -13.69 12.58
CA ASP A 5 -19.02 -13.04 13.89
C ASP A 5 -17.64 -12.96 14.59
N THR A 6 -16.55 -13.29 13.87
CA THR A 6 -15.20 -13.16 14.42
C THR A 6 -14.79 -11.69 14.53
N LEU A 7 -14.57 -11.22 15.77
CA LEU A 7 -14.02 -9.90 16.05
C LEU A 7 -12.49 -9.89 15.86
N LEU A 8 -12.02 -9.24 14.80
CA LEU A 8 -10.59 -9.06 14.53
C LEU A 8 -10.03 -7.87 15.31
N MET A 9 -9.17 -8.14 16.29
CA MET A 9 -8.47 -7.11 17.11
C MET A 9 -6.95 -7.04 16.83
N MET A 10 -6.51 -7.58 15.71
CA MET A 10 -5.12 -7.43 15.23
C MET A 10 -4.99 -6.14 14.41
N PRO A 11 -3.78 -5.58 14.22
CA PRO A 11 -3.56 -4.36 13.42
C PRO A 11 -3.90 -4.52 11.93
N GLY A 12 -4.22 -5.73 11.49
CA GLY A 12 -4.69 -6.04 10.15
C GLY A 12 -4.64 -7.55 9.89
N PRO A 13 -5.53 -8.10 9.02
CA PRO A 13 -6.69 -7.45 8.42
C PRO A 13 -7.79 -7.11 9.44
N VAL A 14 -8.79 -6.32 9.03
CA VAL A 14 -9.94 -5.93 9.86
C VAL A 14 -11.25 -6.44 9.25
N THR A 15 -12.30 -6.53 10.06
CA THR A 15 -13.64 -6.91 9.59
C THR A 15 -14.18 -5.85 8.63
N VAL A 16 -14.68 -6.29 7.48
CA VAL A 16 -15.24 -5.41 6.45
C VAL A 16 -16.75 -5.31 6.59
N THR A 17 -17.33 -4.14 6.28
CA THR A 17 -18.78 -3.95 6.40
C THR A 17 -19.54 -4.84 5.41
N PRO A 18 -20.78 -5.28 5.74
CA PRO A 18 -21.60 -6.09 4.82
C PRO A 18 -21.82 -5.45 3.44
N ARG A 19 -21.82 -4.12 3.35
CA ARG A 19 -21.94 -3.39 2.08
C ARG A 19 -20.75 -3.66 1.15
N VAL A 20 -19.53 -3.71 1.69
CA VAL A 20 -18.31 -3.98 0.92
C VAL A 20 -18.27 -5.44 0.48
N LEU A 21 -18.62 -6.37 1.37
CA LEU A 21 -18.74 -7.80 1.04
C LEU A 21 -19.70 -8.04 -0.13
N ARG A 22 -20.88 -7.42 -0.11
CA ARG A 22 -21.84 -7.49 -1.22
C ARG A 22 -21.34 -6.87 -2.52
N ALA A 23 -20.44 -5.89 -2.46
CA ALA A 23 -19.86 -5.30 -3.66
C ALA A 23 -18.84 -6.25 -4.31
N VAL A 24 -18.00 -6.90 -3.49
CA VAL A 24 -17.00 -7.89 -3.93
C VAL A 24 -17.66 -9.17 -4.46
N SER A 25 -18.84 -9.54 -3.96
CA SER A 25 -19.57 -10.73 -4.41
C SER A 25 -20.28 -10.57 -5.77
N LYS A 26 -20.18 -9.41 -6.42
CA LYS A 26 -20.80 -9.17 -7.73
C LYS A 26 -20.07 -9.97 -8.83
N PRO A 27 -20.75 -10.34 -9.93
CA PRO A 27 -20.08 -10.93 -11.09
C PRO A 27 -18.94 -10.05 -11.61
N MET A 28 -17.90 -10.69 -12.14
CA MET A 28 -16.77 -9.99 -12.76
C MET A 28 -17.24 -9.08 -13.89
N SER A 29 -16.72 -7.84 -13.91
CA SER A 29 -16.91 -6.90 -15.00
C SER A 29 -15.71 -6.92 -15.95
N ASN A 30 -15.93 -6.46 -17.19
CA ASN A 30 -14.85 -6.28 -18.16
C ASN A 30 -14.00 -5.07 -17.74
N HIS A 31 -12.71 -5.29 -17.45
CA HIS A 31 -11.74 -4.24 -17.07
C HIS A 31 -11.49 -3.16 -18.14
N ARG A 32 -11.99 -3.34 -19.37
CA ARG A 32 -11.91 -2.34 -20.45
C ARG A 32 -13.25 -1.67 -20.75
N SER A 33 -14.28 -1.92 -19.95
CA SER A 33 -15.60 -1.30 -20.16
C SER A 33 -15.62 0.14 -19.67
N ALA A 34 -16.57 0.93 -20.21
CA ALA A 34 -16.83 2.28 -19.71
C ALA A 34 -17.29 2.29 -18.24
N GLU A 35 -18.00 1.23 -17.82
CA GLU A 35 -18.41 1.06 -16.42
C GLU A 35 -17.20 0.93 -15.48
N PHE A 36 -16.22 0.09 -15.82
CA PHE A 36 -15.00 -0.05 -15.02
C PHE A 36 -14.18 1.24 -15.01
N ALA A 37 -14.09 1.93 -16.16
CA ALA A 37 -13.41 3.22 -16.24
C ALA A 37 -14.05 4.27 -15.32
N GLY A 38 -15.38 4.30 -15.22
CA GLY A 38 -16.11 5.13 -14.27
C GLY A 38 -15.74 4.80 -12.82
N ILE A 39 -15.79 3.52 -12.44
CA ILE A 39 -15.41 3.07 -11.08
C ILE A 39 -13.97 3.46 -10.74
N TYR A 40 -13.03 3.28 -11.68
CA TYR A 40 -11.63 3.65 -11.47
C TYR A 40 -11.47 5.16 -11.24
N THR A 41 -12.18 5.97 -12.02
CA THR A 41 -12.17 7.43 -11.90
C THR A 41 -12.73 7.87 -10.55
N ASP A 42 -13.89 7.34 -10.15
CA ASP A 42 -14.50 7.61 -8.85
C ASP A 42 -13.56 7.25 -7.69
N CYS A 43 -12.89 6.10 -7.77
CA CYS A 43 -11.88 5.70 -6.80
C CYS A 43 -10.73 6.71 -6.72
N GLY A 44 -10.23 7.17 -7.87
CA GLY A 44 -9.18 8.19 -7.95
C GLY A 44 -9.57 9.49 -7.27
N GLU A 45 -10.77 10.01 -7.54
CA GLU A 45 -11.27 11.25 -6.93
C GLU A 45 -11.43 11.15 -5.41
N ILE A 46 -12.00 10.04 -4.93
CA ILE A 46 -12.14 9.78 -3.49
C ILE A 46 -10.76 9.72 -2.83
N LEU A 47 -9.82 8.98 -3.42
CA LEU A 47 -8.45 8.86 -2.89
C LEU A 47 -7.70 10.19 -2.93
N SER A 48 -7.87 10.99 -3.98
CA SER A 48 -7.28 12.34 -4.09
C SER A 48 -7.75 13.23 -2.94
N SER A 49 -9.03 13.14 -2.58
CA SER A 49 -9.60 13.82 -1.41
C SER A 49 -9.03 13.27 -0.10
N VAL A 50 -8.94 11.95 0.08
CA VAL A 50 -8.37 11.35 1.30
C VAL A 50 -6.91 11.76 1.51
N PHE A 51 -6.10 11.75 0.45
CA PHE A 51 -4.68 12.13 0.50
C PHE A 51 -4.44 13.65 0.41
N GLN A 52 -5.48 14.45 0.20
CA GLN A 52 -5.40 15.91 0.07
C GLN A 52 -4.37 16.36 -0.99
N THR A 53 -4.35 15.68 -2.13
CA THR A 53 -3.40 15.93 -3.22
C THR A 53 -4.10 16.40 -4.49
N LYS A 54 -3.34 17.10 -5.34
CA LYS A 54 -3.71 17.45 -6.72
C LYS A 54 -2.90 16.65 -7.75
N ASN A 55 -2.00 15.79 -7.31
CA ASN A 55 -1.20 14.93 -8.17
C ASN A 55 -2.01 13.72 -8.62
N ASP A 56 -1.52 13.05 -9.66
CA ASP A 56 -2.14 11.83 -10.18
C ASP A 56 -2.18 10.72 -9.12
N ILE A 57 -3.33 10.02 -9.07
CA ILE A 57 -3.54 8.84 -8.22
C ILE A 57 -3.47 7.59 -9.08
N PHE A 58 -2.65 6.63 -8.66
CA PHE A 58 -2.56 5.31 -9.27
C PHE A 58 -3.02 4.24 -8.29
N VAL A 59 -4.08 3.52 -8.63
CA VAL A 59 -4.56 2.36 -7.85
C VAL A 59 -3.77 1.13 -8.27
N LEU A 60 -3.00 0.57 -7.33
CA LEU A 60 -2.18 -0.64 -7.56
C LEU A 60 -2.98 -1.89 -7.16
N SER A 61 -2.95 -2.92 -8.01
CA SER A 61 -3.60 -4.21 -7.75
C SER A 61 -2.71 -5.16 -6.93
N ASP A 62 -2.23 -4.70 -5.78
CA ASP A 62 -1.36 -5.46 -4.87
C ASP A 62 -1.47 -4.85 -3.45
N SER A 63 -0.81 -5.45 -2.48
CA SER A 63 -0.71 -4.99 -1.10
C SER A 63 0.08 -3.67 -0.96
N GLY A 64 0.04 -3.06 0.22
CA GLY A 64 0.82 -1.84 0.51
C GLY A 64 2.33 -1.98 0.31
N THR A 65 2.89 -3.20 0.38
CA THR A 65 4.33 -3.43 0.10
C THR A 65 4.67 -3.11 -1.36
N ALA A 66 3.76 -3.37 -2.30
CA ALA A 66 3.97 -3.01 -3.70
C ALA A 66 3.96 -1.50 -3.92
N GLY A 67 3.20 -0.74 -3.12
CA GLY A 67 3.28 0.73 -3.12
C GLY A 67 4.67 1.23 -2.76
N MET A 68 5.32 0.65 -1.75
CA MET A 68 6.71 0.95 -1.41
C MET A 68 7.67 0.63 -2.57
N LYS A 69 7.49 -0.54 -3.20
CA LYS A 69 8.31 -0.94 -4.36
C LYS A 69 8.10 -0.01 -5.56
N ALA A 70 6.86 0.39 -5.84
CA ALA A 70 6.54 1.29 -6.94
C ALA A 70 7.15 2.68 -6.72
N ALA A 71 7.11 3.19 -5.48
CA ALA A 71 7.70 4.47 -5.13
C ALA A 71 9.21 4.52 -5.38
N VAL A 72 9.97 3.51 -4.91
CA VAL A 72 11.42 3.46 -5.12
C VAL A 72 11.77 3.04 -6.55
N GLY A 73 11.06 2.07 -7.11
CA GLY A 73 11.33 1.55 -8.45
C GLY A 73 11.04 2.54 -9.58
N SER A 74 10.40 3.68 -9.28
CA SER A 74 10.17 4.78 -10.22
C SER A 74 11.29 5.84 -10.21
N LEU A 75 12.33 5.68 -9.37
CA LEU A 75 13.53 6.52 -9.36
C LEU A 75 14.43 6.22 -10.56
N ASP A 76 15.33 7.15 -10.92
CA ASP A 76 16.10 7.12 -12.18
C ASP A 76 17.37 6.22 -12.11
N GLY A 77 17.26 5.08 -11.43
CA GLY A 77 18.27 4.03 -11.40
C GLY A 77 19.41 4.22 -10.40
N SER A 78 20.47 3.41 -10.60
CA SER A 78 21.51 3.05 -9.61
C SER A 78 22.49 4.16 -9.19
N GLY A 79 22.12 5.43 -9.35
CA GLY A 79 22.88 6.58 -8.85
C GLY A 79 22.15 7.35 -7.75
N ASP A 80 20.85 7.12 -7.57
CA ASP A 80 20.05 7.79 -6.55
C ASP A 80 20.37 7.24 -5.16
N LYS A 81 20.37 8.14 -4.17
CA LYS A 81 20.56 7.79 -2.76
C LYS A 81 19.24 7.87 -2.01
N VAL A 82 18.86 6.80 -1.36
CA VAL A 82 17.67 6.74 -0.50
C VAL A 82 18.11 6.68 0.96
N ILE A 83 17.47 7.50 1.80
CA ILE A 83 17.68 7.54 3.24
C ILE A 83 16.45 6.94 3.93
N PRO A 84 16.39 5.61 4.13
CA PRO A 84 15.30 4.99 4.87
C PRO A 84 15.47 5.25 6.36
N ILE A 85 14.36 5.55 7.01
CA ILE A 85 14.29 5.70 8.47
C ILE A 85 13.92 4.34 9.06
N GLU A 86 14.86 3.72 9.75
CA GLU A 86 14.65 2.46 10.45
C GLU A 86 14.20 2.72 11.87
N ASN A 87 12.88 2.81 12.03
CA ASN A 87 12.22 2.98 13.32
C ASN A 87 11.18 1.86 13.62
N GLY A 88 11.35 0.68 13.01
CA GLY A 88 10.46 -0.46 13.20
C GLY A 88 10.38 -1.33 11.95
N LYS A 89 9.47 -2.32 11.94
CA LYS A 89 9.39 -3.32 10.87
C LYS A 89 9.14 -2.78 9.48
N PHE A 90 8.37 -1.69 9.36
CA PHE A 90 8.13 -1.07 8.05
C PHE A 90 9.35 -0.28 7.57
N GLY A 91 10.11 0.35 8.47
CA GLY A 91 11.38 1.02 8.13
C GLY A 91 12.47 0.03 7.71
N GLU A 92 12.62 -1.07 8.45
CA GLU A 92 13.48 -2.21 8.07
C GLU A 92 13.13 -2.70 6.66
N ARG A 93 11.84 -2.95 6.40
CA ARG A 93 11.36 -3.39 5.08
C ARG A 93 11.59 -2.36 3.98
N PHE A 94 11.39 -1.07 4.27
CA PHE A 94 11.58 -0.02 3.28
C PHE A 94 13.06 0.11 2.88
N LYS A 95 14.00 -0.04 3.83
CA LYS A 95 15.44 -0.15 3.52
C LYS A 95 15.70 -1.32 2.57
N ASP A 96 15.21 -2.51 2.91
CA ASP A 96 15.46 -3.72 2.13
C ASP A 96 14.89 -3.60 0.70
N ILE A 97 13.71 -2.97 0.56
CA ILE A 97 13.13 -2.65 -0.75
C ILE A 97 13.99 -1.64 -1.50
N ALA A 98 14.43 -0.56 -0.82
CA ALA A 98 15.22 0.50 -1.46
C ALA A 98 16.56 -0.01 -2.00
N ALA A 99 17.20 -0.93 -1.27
CA ALA A 99 18.49 -1.52 -1.63
C ALA A 99 18.45 -2.36 -2.93
N ILE A 100 17.26 -2.73 -3.42
CA ILE A 100 17.10 -3.40 -4.71
C ILE A 100 17.30 -2.42 -5.87
N TYR A 101 17.01 -1.13 -5.67
CA TYR A 101 16.89 -0.15 -6.77
C TYR A 101 17.92 0.99 -6.69
N ALA A 102 18.46 1.28 -5.51
CA ALA A 102 19.24 2.49 -5.24
C ALA A 102 20.33 2.27 -4.18
N ASP A 103 21.25 3.24 -4.08
CA ASP A 103 22.21 3.29 -2.97
C ASP A 103 21.49 3.70 -1.68
N VAL A 104 21.73 2.99 -0.58
CA VAL A 104 20.97 3.21 0.66
C VAL A 104 21.86 3.69 1.79
N VAL A 105 21.46 4.76 2.46
CA VAL A 105 22.10 5.30 3.66
C VAL A 105 21.09 5.31 4.81
N PRO A 106 20.95 4.20 5.57
CA PRO A 106 19.91 4.10 6.57
C PRO A 106 20.20 4.97 7.80
N VAL A 107 19.14 5.54 8.38
CA VAL A 107 19.17 6.17 9.71
C VAL A 107 18.45 5.23 10.68
N VAL A 108 19.21 4.64 11.60
CA VAL A 108 18.70 3.65 12.55
C VAL A 108 18.45 4.31 13.90
N PHE A 109 17.21 4.25 14.38
CA PHE A 109 16.80 4.86 15.66
C PHE A 109 16.74 3.87 16.83
N TYR A 110 16.96 2.57 16.59
CA TYR A 110 16.93 1.54 17.64
C TYR A 110 18.24 0.73 17.66
N GLU A 111 19.10 1.00 18.65
CA GLU A 111 20.06 0.01 19.18
C GLU A 111 19.44 -0.63 20.43
N GLY A 112 18.87 -1.83 20.33
CA GLY A 112 18.46 -2.60 21.52
C GLY A 112 17.27 -3.53 21.35
N SER A 113 17.57 -4.84 21.30
CA SER A 113 16.84 -6.06 21.73
C SER A 113 15.30 -6.20 21.75
N HIS A 114 14.48 -5.21 21.37
CA HIS A 114 13.02 -5.35 21.37
C HIS A 114 12.48 -5.13 19.97
N LYS A 115 12.56 -6.20 19.17
CA LYS A 115 11.70 -6.34 17.99
C LYS A 115 10.27 -6.47 18.51
N CYS A 116 9.46 -5.42 18.34
CA CYS A 116 8.01 -5.53 18.44
C CYS A 116 7.49 -6.59 17.46
#